data_AF-W1YIP7-F1
#
_entry.id   AF-W1YIP7-F1
#
_cell.length_a   1.000
_cell.length_b   1.000
_cell.length_c   1.000
_cell.angle_alpha   90.00
_cell.angle_beta   90.00
_cell.angle_gamma   90.00
#
_symmetry.space_group_name_H-M   'P 1'
#
loop_
_entity.id
_entity.type
_entity.pdbx_description
1 polymer ?
#
loop_
_entity_poly.entity_id
_entity_poly.type
_entity_poly.pdbx_seq_one_letter_code
_entity_poly.pdbx_strand_id
1 'polypeptide(L)'
;LLNPYYLQIVMFFIINAIMGISIYFTLASGQLSLGAAGFMSVGAYVGAILSLKADLPIVVGIIIGGLVASLVAVIIGLPTTRLRGLYLAIATLGFGEVVRVIFLNLDIT
;
A
#
# COMPACT_ATOMS: atom_id res chain seq x y z
N LEU A 1 -11.90 20.80 18.33
CA LEU A 1 -11.38 20.44 19.67
C LEU A 1 -10.03 19.69 19.65
N LEU A 2 -9.40 19.49 18.49
CA LEU A 2 -7.97 19.13 18.37
C LEU A 2 -7.33 20.08 17.35
N ASN A 3 -6.08 20.51 17.59
CA ASN A 3 -5.31 21.28 16.61
C ASN A 3 -5.07 20.39 15.38
N PRO A 4 -5.36 20.85 14.14
CA PRO A 4 -5.14 20.07 12.91
C PRO A 4 -3.73 19.47 12.82
N TYR A 5 -2.74 20.17 13.36
CA TYR A 5 -1.35 19.71 13.44
C TYR A 5 -1.20 18.40 14.24
N TYR A 6 -1.76 18.33 15.45
CA TYR A 6 -1.69 17.12 16.28
C TYR A 6 -2.46 15.96 15.64
N LEU A 7 -3.59 16.25 14.98
CA LEU A 7 -4.39 15.24 14.31
C LEU A 7 -3.62 14.59 13.15
N GLN A 8 -2.91 15.38 12.35
CA GLN A 8 -2.07 14.89 11.26
C GLN A 8 -0.90 14.03 11.76
N ILE A 9 -0.22 14.44 12.84
CA ILE A 9 0.84 13.65 13.46
C ILE A 9 0.32 12.30 13.94
N VAL A 10 -0.82 12.29 14.64
CA VAL A 10 -1.43 11.05 15.15
C VAL A 10 -1.85 10.13 14.00
N MET A 11 -2.43 10.67 12.92
CA MET A 11 -2.77 9.87 11.73
C MET A 11 -1.54 9.23 11.09
N PHE A 12 -0.47 10.01 10.84
CA PHE A 12 0.76 9.45 10.29
C PHE A 12 1.39 8.42 11.20
N PHE A 13 1.39 8.66 12.51
CA PHE A 13 1.89 7.70 13.48
C PHE A 13 1.13 6.38 13.38
N ILE A 14 -0.21 6.40 13.41
CA ILE A 14 -1.04 5.19 13.33
C ILE A 14 -0.82 4.44 12.01
N ILE A 15 -0.82 5.14 10.87
CA ILE A 15 -0.62 4.52 9.55
C ILE A 15 0.75 3.83 9.46
N ASN A 16 1.81 4.51 9.90
CA ASN A 16 3.16 3.94 9.88
C ASN A 16 3.33 2.81 10.91
N ALA A 17 2.66 2.88 12.07
CA ALA A 17 2.68 1.78 13.03
C ALA A 17 2.05 0.50 12.44
N ILE A 18 0.89 0.62 11.79
CA ILE A 18 0.22 -0.50 11.11
C ILE A 18 1.13 -1.09 10.02
N MET A 19 1.75 -0.24 9.20
CA MET A 19 2.69 -0.68 8.17
C MET A 19 3.91 -1.39 8.77
N GLY A 20 4.47 -0.85 9.87
CA GLY A 20 5.60 -1.46 10.58
C GLY A 20 5.26 -2.86 11.12
N ILE A 21 4.08 -3.04 11.71
CA ILE A 21 3.61 -4.34 12.21
C ILE A 21 3.43 -5.34 11.05
N SER A 22 2.90 -4.90 9.91
CA SER A 22 2.73 -5.75 8.72
C SER A 22 4.06 -6.27 8.18
N ILE A 23 5.09 -5.42 8.11
CA ILE A 23 6.44 -5.80 7.70
C ILE A 23 7.07 -6.74 8.73
N TYR A 24 6.90 -6.47 10.03
CA TYR A 24 7.41 -7.32 11.10
C TYR A 24 6.86 -8.75 11.04
N PHE A 25 5.56 -8.91 10.79
CA PHE A 25 4.95 -10.24 10.63
C PHE A 25 5.56 -11.03 9.47
N THR A 26 5.85 -10.36 8.36
CA THR A 26 6.48 -10.98 7.19
C THR A 26 7.93 -11.37 7.50
N LEU A 27 8.65 -10.50 8.21
CA LEU A 27 10.02 -10.76 8.64
C LEU A 27 10.11 -11.90 9.65
N ALA A 28 9.15 -12.00 10.58
CA ALA A 28 9.03 -13.10 11.54
C ALA A 28 8.84 -14.46 10.86
N SER A 29 8.30 -14.48 9.63
CA SER A 29 8.16 -15.67 8.81
C SER A 29 9.45 -16.04 8.04
N GLY A 30 10.55 -15.30 8.26
CA GLY A 30 11.84 -15.50 7.58
C GLY A 30 11.91 -14.90 6.18
N GLN A 31 10.92 -14.09 5.79
CA GLN A 31 10.84 -13.45 4.48
C GLN A 31 11.02 -11.94 4.59
N LEU A 32 12.06 -11.40 3.95
CA LEU A 32 12.26 -9.96 3.86
C LEU A 32 11.49 -9.43 2.64
N SER A 33 10.32 -8.83 2.89
CA SER A 33 9.47 -8.21 1.86
C SER A 33 9.41 -6.69 2.08
N LEU A 34 9.78 -5.92 1.06
CA LEU A 34 9.72 -4.46 1.06
C LEU A 34 8.51 -3.92 0.26
N GLY A 35 7.62 -4.81 -0.17
CA GLY A 35 6.48 -4.48 -1.05
C GLY A 35 5.30 -3.82 -0.35
N ALA A 36 5.33 -3.72 0.99
CA ALA A 36 4.24 -3.14 1.79
C ALA A 36 3.90 -1.70 1.35
N ALA A 37 4.92 -0.89 1.02
CA ALA A 37 4.72 0.47 0.52
C ALA A 37 4.02 0.51 -0.85
N GLY A 38 4.28 -0.48 -1.71
CA GLY A 38 3.62 -0.62 -3.01
C GLY A 38 2.12 -0.92 -2.85
N PHE A 39 1.76 -1.89 -2.00
CA PHE A 39 0.36 -2.22 -1.73
C PHE A 39 -0.40 -1.09 -1.04
N MET A 40 0.25 -0.41 -0.09
CA MET A 40 -0.30 0.79 0.54
C MET A 40 -0.58 1.89 -0.49
N SER A 41 0.36 2.12 -1.42
CA SER A 41 0.21 3.11 -2.49
C SER A 41 -0.97 2.78 -3.39
N VAL A 42 -1.12 1.53 -3.84
CA VAL A 42 -2.24 1.11 -4.68
C VAL A 42 -3.59 1.38 -4.02
N GLY A 43 -3.76 0.98 -2.76
CA GLY A 43 -5.01 1.21 -2.02
C GLY A 43 -5.30 2.70 -1.80
N ALA A 44 -4.27 3.48 -1.47
CA ALA A 44 -4.39 4.92 -1.24
C ALA A 44 -4.78 5.69 -2.52
N TYR A 45 -4.12 5.42 -3.65
CA TYR A 45 -4.42 6.09 -4.93
C TYR A 45 -5.81 5.72 -5.44
N VAL A 46 -6.21 4.44 -5.38
CA VAL A 46 -7.56 4.02 -5.80
C VAL A 46 -8.63 4.69 -4.93
N GLY A 47 -8.46 4.69 -3.61
CA GLY A 47 -9.39 5.34 -2.69
C GLY A 47 -9.47 6.86 -2.90
N ALA A 48 -8.32 7.50 -3.15
CA ALA A 48 -8.24 8.93 -3.44
C ALA A 48 -8.93 9.30 -4.76
N ILE A 49 -8.66 8.58 -5.85
CA ILE A 49 -9.30 8.82 -7.17
C ILE A 49 -10.82 8.64 -7.06
N LEU A 50 -11.27 7.60 -6.36
CA LEU A 50 -12.70 7.34 -6.20
C LEU A 50 -13.40 8.42 -5.36
N SER A 51 -12.73 8.95 -4.34
CA SER A 51 -13.27 10.05 -3.52
C SER A 51 -13.23 11.40 -4.26
N LEU A 52 -12.19 11.65 -5.08
CA LEU A 52 -11.99 12.92 -5.78
C LEU A 52 -12.77 13.04 -7.10
N LYS A 53 -12.89 11.95 -7.88
CA LYS A 53 -13.48 11.98 -9.22
C LYS A 53 -14.90 11.43 -9.29
N ALA A 54 -15.30 10.59 -8.33
CA ALA A 54 -16.61 9.96 -8.35
C ALA A 54 -17.55 10.45 -7.23
N ASP A 55 -17.10 11.37 -6.35
CA ASP A 55 -17.87 11.89 -5.21
C ASP A 55 -18.42 10.78 -4.28
N LEU A 56 -17.81 9.58 -4.29
CA LEU A 56 -18.24 8.50 -3.42
C LEU A 56 -17.83 8.79 -1.96
N PRO A 57 -18.64 8.32 -0.98
CA PRO A 57 -18.27 8.41 0.42
C PRO A 57 -16.90 7.77 0.69
N ILE A 58 -16.08 8.43 1.50
CA ILE A 58 -14.73 7.97 1.89
C ILE A 58 -14.74 6.51 2.38
N VAL A 59 -15.79 6.09 3.08
CA VAL A 59 -15.95 4.71 3.58
C VAL A 59 -15.97 3.70 2.43
N VAL A 60 -16.67 4.00 1.34
CA VAL A 60 -16.73 3.15 0.15
C VAL A 60 -15.40 3.19 -0.59
N GLY A 61 -14.74 4.36 -0.63
CA GLY A 61 -13.39 4.53 -1.14
C GLY A 61 -12.36 3.63 -0.45
N ILE A 62 -12.41 3.52 0.88
CA ILE A 62 -11.53 2.66 1.67
C ILE A 62 -11.77 1.18 1.36
N ILE A 63 -13.04 0.75 1.28
CA ILE A 63 -13.38 -0.65 1.02
C ILE A 63 -12.93 -1.05 -0.39
N ILE A 64 -13.24 -0.24 -1.39
CA ILE A 64 -12.86 -0.53 -2.79
C ILE A 64 -11.35 -0.45 -2.97
N GLY A 65 -10.69 0.56 -2.38
CA GLY A 65 -9.23 0.66 -2.38
C GLY A 65 -8.56 -0.56 -1.73
N GLY A 66 -9.11 -1.04 -0.61
CA GLY A 66 -8.66 -2.26 0.06
C GLY A 66 -8.87 -3.52 -0.78
N LEU A 67 -10.02 -3.67 -1.45
CA LEU A 67 -10.29 -4.78 -2.35
C LEU A 67 -9.34 -4.80 -3.55
N VAL A 68 -9.09 -3.64 -4.17
CA VAL A 68 -8.17 -3.54 -5.30
C VAL A 68 -6.73 -3.83 -4.85
N ALA A 69 -6.30 -3.28 -3.70
CA ALA A 69 -4.99 -3.58 -3.14
C ALA A 69 -4.84 -5.08 -2.81
N SER A 70 -5.88 -5.72 -2.26
CA SER A 70 -5.90 -7.16 -1.98
C SER A 70 -5.80 -8.00 -3.25
N LEU A 71 -6.54 -7.64 -4.31
CA LEU A 71 -6.48 -8.32 -5.60
C LEU A 71 -5.06 -8.25 -6.19
N VAL A 72 -4.45 -7.06 -6.19
CA VAL A 72 -3.07 -6.85 -6.63
C VAL A 72 -2.09 -7.64 -5.76
N ALA A 73 -2.30 -7.67 -4.44
CA ALA A 73 -1.48 -8.46 -3.52
C ALA A 73 -1.58 -9.96 -3.77
N VAL A 74 -2.73 -10.50 -4.17
CA VAL A 74 -2.85 -11.92 -4.55
C VAL A 74 -2.11 -12.20 -5.86
N ILE A 75 -2.31 -11.36 -6.88
CA ILE A 75 -1.67 -11.53 -8.20
C ILE A 75 -0.13 -11.49 -8.08
N ILE A 76 0.40 -10.62 -7.22
CA ILE A 76 1.85 -10.44 -7.04
C ILE A 76 2.41 -11.33 -5.92
N GLY A 77 1.61 -11.67 -4.91
CA GLY A 77 1.96 -12.57 -3.82
C GLY A 77 2.21 -14.00 -4.30
N LEU A 78 1.39 -14.50 -5.22
CA LEU A 78 1.54 -15.85 -5.80
C LEU A 78 2.90 -16.10 -6.47
N PRO A 79 3.44 -15.23 -7.34
CA PRO A 79 4.78 -15.42 -7.90
C PRO A 79 5.89 -15.09 -6.89
N THR A 80 5.71 -14.11 -6.01
CA THR A 80 6.76 -13.69 -5.07
C THR A 80 7.02 -14.71 -3.96
N THR A 81 5.99 -15.43 -3.50
CA THR A 81 6.15 -16.52 -2.50
C THR A 81 7.05 -17.67 -2.97
N ARG A 82 7.30 -17.81 -4.28
CA ARG A 82 8.24 -18.79 -4.83
C ARG A 82 9.71 -18.37 -4.69
N LEU A 83 9.96 -17.08 -4.42
CA LEU A 83 11.29 -16.52 -4.21
C LEU A 83 11.69 -16.63 -2.73
N ARG A 84 13.00 -16.71 -2.45
CA ARG A 84 13.51 -16.82 -1.09
C ARG A 84 14.59 -15.78 -0.82
N GLY A 85 14.62 -15.31 0.43
CA GLY A 85 15.65 -14.41 0.94
C GLY A 85 15.77 -13.12 0.12
N LEU A 86 16.95 -12.86 -0.41
CA LEU A 86 17.28 -11.62 -1.11
C LEU A 86 16.50 -11.42 -2.42
N TYR A 87 16.18 -12.51 -3.13
CA TYR A 87 15.42 -12.42 -4.38
C TYR A 87 14.00 -11.88 -4.16
N LEU A 88 13.38 -12.24 -3.03
CA LEU A 88 12.07 -11.71 -2.64
C LEU A 88 12.15 -10.20 -2.34
N ALA A 89 13.21 -9.77 -1.65
CA ALA A 89 13.42 -8.36 -1.35
C ALA A 89 13.59 -7.51 -2.61
N ILE A 90 14.42 -7.98 -3.56
CA ILE A 90 14.64 -7.28 -4.84
C ILE A 90 13.36 -7.21 -5.66
N ALA A 91 12.62 -8.33 -5.77
CA ALA A 91 11.36 -8.36 -6.52
C ALA A 91 10.31 -7.40 -5.94
N THR A 92 10.22 -7.32 -4.60
CA THR A 92 9.24 -6.46 -3.93
C THR A 92 9.61 -4.97 -3.95
N LEU A 93 10.90 -4.63 -3.96
CA LEU A 93 11.36 -3.27 -4.26
C LEU A 93 11.05 -2.86 -5.70
N GLY A 94 11.34 -3.74 -6.67
CA GLY A 94 11.01 -3.51 -8.08
C GLY A 94 9.51 -3.28 -8.28
N PHE A 95 8.66 -4.07 -7.60
CA PHE A 95 7.22 -3.86 -7.59
C PHE A 95 6.85 -2.45 -7.09
N GLY A 96 7.41 -2.00 -5.96
CA GLY A 96 7.16 -0.67 -5.43
C GLY A 96 7.50 0.45 -6.42
N GLU A 97 8.63 0.32 -7.12
CA GLU A 97 9.03 1.31 -8.13
C GLU A 97 8.14 1.26 -9.38
N VAL A 98 7.73 0.08 -9.84
CA VAL A 98 6.77 -0.06 -10.95
C VAL A 98 5.45 0.61 -10.60
N VAL A 99 4.92 0.40 -9.39
CA VAL A 99 3.69 1.06 -8.92
C VAL A 99 3.84 2.58 -8.93
N ARG A 100 4.98 3.08 -8.43
CA ARG A 100 5.28 4.50 -8.43
C ARG A 100 5.31 5.08 -9.85
N VAL A 101 5.98 4.41 -10.79
CA VAL A 101 6.07 4.84 -12.19
C VAL A 101 4.69 4.84 -12.85
N ILE A 102 3.84 3.83 -12.59
CA ILE A 102 2.47 3.77 -13.12
C ILE A 102 1.67 4.98 -12.64
N PHE A 103 1.71 5.32 -11.35
CA PHE A 103 0.96 6.45 -10.82
C PHE A 103 1.49 7.80 -11.32
N LEU A 104 2.81 7.94 -11.49
CA LEU A 104 3.41 9.16 -12.03
C LEU A 104 3.13 9.36 -13.53
N ASN A 105 2.88 8.30 -14.30
CA ASN A 105 2.58 8.37 -15.73
C ASN A 105 1.07 8.28 -16.02
N LEU A 106 0.22 8.27 -15.00
CA LEU A 106 -1.22 8.22 -15.21
C LEU A 106 -1.72 9.64 -15.50
N ASP A 107 -2.23 9.89 -16.72
CA ASP A 107 -2.83 11.18 -17.14
C ASP A 107 -3.98 11.68 -16.23
N ILE A 108 -4.43 10.84 -15.31
CA ILE A 108 -5.57 11.03 -14.42
C ILE A 108 -5.15 11.67 -13.08
N THR A 109 -3.83 11.74 -12.79
CA THR A 109 -3.22 12.32 -11.57
C THR A 109 -2.62 13.69 -11.86
#